data_AF-J0TYB5-F1
#
_entry.id   AF-J0TYB5-F1
#
_cell.length_a   1.000
_cell.length_b   1.000
_cell.length_c   1.000
_cell.angle_alpha   90.00
_cell.angle_beta   90.00
_cell.angle_gamma   90.00
#
_symmetry.space_group_name_H-M   'P 1'
#
loop_
_entity.id
_entity.type
_entity.pdbx_description
1 polymer ?
#
loop_
_entity_poly.entity_id
_entity_poly.type
_entity_poly.pdbx_seq_one_letter_code
_entity_poly.pdbx_strand_id
1 'polypeptide(L)'
;MAVKEPPPPGLLDSFSNPVWERVRLDDPKPLWIVQSSHRGYKWMAIELEHRSEGLFSDGASSTDTTTVFVVRLPEKSGDWFLPASRITAHRQVCVDDECVYVAAVGQSPRVRDWPRWLDTAADAADEVIGNRGKKAHPPRGDDGAADDDEKSWNPHDGRWVLFWMMITVPAAFMLAMLLMVFYKEWAGTGAVSHCDKLAHLGYQLQGWKAKAYLGLFIVPFIGWGRLLHTVSTRMHKPGFVLRLNLEGAALAALSVLALFLQQTLTGWARTAC
;
A
#
# COMPACT_ATOMS: atom_id res chain seq x y z
N MET A 1 -16.79 35.37 -5.66
CA MET A 1 -16.56 34.26 -6.61
C MET A 1 -15.08 33.95 -6.59
N ALA A 2 -14.69 32.70 -6.37
CA ALA A 2 -13.29 32.30 -6.38
C ALA A 2 -12.90 31.98 -7.84
N VAL A 3 -11.85 32.62 -8.36
CA VAL A 3 -11.44 32.55 -9.78
C VAL A 3 -10.21 31.68 -9.90
N LYS A 4 -10.14 30.86 -10.95
CA LYS A 4 -8.92 30.10 -11.28
C LYS A 4 -7.87 31.05 -11.82
N GLU A 5 -6.74 31.11 -11.14
CA GLU A 5 -5.61 31.95 -11.48
C GLU A 5 -4.41 31.08 -11.89
N PRO A 6 -3.55 31.56 -12.80
CA PRO A 6 -2.29 30.87 -13.07
C PRO A 6 -1.43 30.84 -11.80
N PRO A 7 -0.74 29.73 -11.52
CA PRO A 7 0.13 29.65 -10.35
C PRO A 7 1.32 30.61 -10.52
N PRO A 8 1.76 31.31 -9.44
CA PRO A 8 2.96 32.12 -9.50
C PRO A 8 4.20 31.23 -9.75
N PRO A 9 5.24 31.74 -10.43
CA PRO A 9 6.49 31.01 -10.62
C PRO A 9 7.10 30.62 -9.28
N GLY A 10 7.56 29.37 -9.14
CA GLY A 10 8.16 28.86 -7.91
C GLY A 10 7.17 28.68 -6.74
N LEU A 11 5.85 28.61 -7.01
CA LEU A 11 4.84 28.42 -5.97
C LEU A 11 5.15 27.24 -5.05
N LEU A 12 5.49 26.08 -5.63
CA LEU A 12 5.71 24.86 -4.85
C LEU A 12 6.96 24.94 -3.96
N ASP A 13 7.98 25.70 -4.38
CA ASP A 13 9.22 25.90 -3.63
C ASP A 13 9.04 26.80 -2.40
N SER A 14 7.89 27.48 -2.29
CA SER A 14 7.59 28.38 -1.17
C SER A 14 7.11 27.68 0.11
N PHE A 15 6.82 26.39 0.04
CA PHE A 15 6.28 25.60 1.15
C PHE A 15 7.37 24.76 1.82
N SER A 16 7.44 24.77 3.15
CA SER A 16 8.56 24.17 3.88
C SER A 16 8.51 22.65 3.93
N ASN A 17 7.33 22.07 4.21
CA ASN A 17 7.10 20.63 4.32
C ASN A 17 5.75 20.26 3.69
N PRO A 18 5.62 20.33 2.36
CA PRO A 18 4.32 20.25 1.71
C PRO A 18 3.77 18.83 1.61
N VAL A 19 2.44 18.73 1.45
CA VAL A 19 1.74 17.45 1.35
C VAL A 19 2.17 16.59 0.16
N TRP A 20 2.53 17.19 -0.98
CA TRP A 20 2.89 16.45 -2.19
C TRP A 20 4.20 15.68 -2.08
N GLU A 21 5.16 16.15 -1.28
CA GLU A 21 6.38 15.40 -0.98
C GLU A 21 6.07 14.21 -0.06
N ARG A 22 5.25 14.46 0.97
CA ARG A 22 4.84 13.42 1.93
C ARG A 22 4.09 12.28 1.25
N VAL A 23 3.19 12.60 0.32
CA VAL A 23 2.36 11.65 -0.42
C VAL A 23 3.06 11.12 -1.68
N ARG A 24 4.30 11.57 -1.93
CA ARG A 24 5.19 11.12 -3.00
C ARG A 24 4.59 11.29 -4.40
N LEU A 25 4.07 12.48 -4.69
CA LEU A 25 3.70 12.82 -6.06
C LEU A 25 4.98 12.95 -6.91
N ASP A 26 5.04 12.25 -8.04
CA ASP A 26 6.19 12.31 -8.97
C ASP A 26 6.05 13.49 -9.94
N ASP A 27 7.07 14.35 -9.99
CA ASP A 27 7.14 15.56 -10.83
C ASP A 27 5.87 16.45 -10.75
N PRO A 28 5.45 16.91 -9.54
CA PRO A 28 4.23 17.68 -9.39
C PRO A 28 4.36 19.08 -10.03
N LYS A 29 3.40 19.44 -10.87
CA LYS A 29 3.32 20.73 -11.56
C LYS A 29 2.00 21.42 -11.26
N PRO A 30 2.01 22.67 -10.78
CA PRO A 30 0.77 23.39 -10.52
C PRO A 30 0.14 23.81 -11.85
N LEU A 31 -1.13 23.49 -12.04
CA LEU A 31 -1.92 23.89 -13.21
C LEU A 31 -2.62 25.24 -12.99
N TRP A 32 -3.25 25.39 -11.83
CA TRP A 32 -3.96 26.60 -11.44
C TRP A 32 -4.11 26.67 -9.92
N ILE A 33 -4.37 27.87 -9.42
CA ILE A 33 -4.71 28.12 -8.04
C ILE A 33 -6.06 28.83 -7.92
N VAL A 34 -6.70 28.70 -6.76
CA VAL A 34 -7.85 29.50 -6.35
C VAL A 34 -7.61 29.95 -4.94
N GLN A 35 -7.76 31.24 -4.66
CA GLN A 35 -7.58 31.81 -3.32
C GLN A 35 -8.86 32.46 -2.81
N SER A 36 -9.13 32.30 -1.51
CA SER A 36 -10.21 33.03 -0.85
C SER A 36 -10.07 32.97 0.68
N SER A 37 -11.15 33.30 1.39
CA SER A 37 -11.29 33.06 2.82
C SER A 37 -12.38 32.03 3.11
N HIS A 38 -12.20 31.25 4.17
CA HIS A 38 -13.15 30.25 4.66
C HIS A 38 -13.02 30.14 6.17
N ARG A 39 -14.12 30.30 6.91
CA ARG A 39 -14.15 30.26 8.39
C ARG A 39 -13.08 31.13 9.06
N GLY A 40 -12.78 32.30 8.50
CA GLY A 40 -11.78 33.24 9.04
C GLY A 40 -10.33 32.95 8.63
N TYR A 41 -10.06 31.81 7.99
CA TYR A 41 -8.75 31.48 7.46
C TYR A 41 -8.59 31.91 6.01
N LYS A 42 -7.37 32.29 5.61
CA LYS A 42 -6.97 32.41 4.21
C LYS A 42 -6.68 31.02 3.68
N TRP A 43 -7.27 30.66 2.54
CA TRP A 43 -7.04 29.36 1.91
C TRP A 43 -6.68 29.49 0.43
N MET A 44 -6.03 28.45 -0.07
CA MET A 44 -5.66 28.26 -1.46
C MET A 44 -5.98 26.83 -1.88
N ALA A 45 -6.69 26.63 -3.00
CA ALA A 45 -6.73 25.34 -3.67
C ALA A 45 -5.70 25.36 -4.80
N ILE A 46 -4.89 24.31 -4.91
CA ILE A 46 -3.87 24.13 -5.95
C ILE A 46 -4.21 22.83 -6.67
N GLU A 47 -4.38 22.88 -7.99
CA GLU A 47 -4.44 21.65 -8.78
C GLU A 47 -3.04 21.30 -9.27
N LEU A 48 -2.59 20.10 -8.93
CA LEU A 48 -1.29 19.56 -9.29
C LEU A 48 -1.49 18.47 -10.33
N GLU A 49 -0.85 18.62 -11.48
CA GLU A 49 -0.59 17.52 -12.40
C GLU A 49 0.67 16.78 -11.94
N HIS A 50 0.65 15.47 -11.91
CA HIS A 50 1.80 14.65 -11.56
C HIS A 50 1.79 13.36 -12.37
N ARG A 51 2.93 12.67 -12.47
CA ARG A 51 2.95 11.35 -13.12
C ARG A 51 2.18 10.36 -12.25
N SER A 52 1.38 9.52 -12.90
CA SER A 52 0.76 8.39 -12.22
C SER A 52 1.82 7.31 -11.99
N GLU A 53 1.98 6.82 -10.76
CA GLU A 53 2.78 5.63 -10.51
C GLU A 53 1.90 4.36 -10.67
N GLY A 54 2.25 3.47 -11.59
CA GLY A 54 1.53 2.19 -11.72
C GLY A 54 1.93 1.34 -12.91
N LEU A 55 1.87 0.02 -12.75
CA LEU A 55 2.25 -0.97 -13.78
C LEU A 55 1.25 -1.07 -14.96
N PHE A 56 0.12 -0.37 -14.88
CA PHE A 56 -0.94 -0.31 -15.90
C PHE A 56 -1.07 1.07 -16.56
N SER A 57 -0.04 1.92 -16.48
CA SER A 57 0.06 3.09 -17.35
C SER A 57 0.40 2.60 -18.76
N ASP A 58 -0.63 2.38 -19.57
CA ASP A 58 -0.53 1.89 -20.95
C ASP A 58 0.30 2.84 -21.82
N GLY A 59 1.63 2.71 -21.83
CA GLY A 59 2.56 3.25 -22.83
C GLY A 59 2.61 4.76 -23.08
N ALA A 60 1.64 5.53 -22.57
CA ALA A 60 1.60 6.97 -22.54
C ALA A 60 1.90 7.42 -21.11
N SER A 61 2.57 8.57 -20.94
CA SER A 61 2.70 9.18 -19.62
C SER A 61 1.30 9.54 -19.11
N SER A 62 0.64 8.64 -18.39
CA SER A 62 -0.60 8.95 -17.73
C SER A 62 -0.28 9.94 -16.62
N THR A 63 -0.74 11.17 -16.79
CA THR A 63 -0.71 12.18 -15.75
C THR A 63 -2.00 12.09 -14.95
N ASP A 64 -1.85 12.09 -13.63
CA ASP A 64 -2.97 12.19 -12.70
C ASP A 64 -3.04 13.62 -12.17
N THR A 65 -4.23 14.03 -11.74
CA THR A 65 -4.46 15.35 -11.14
C THR A 65 -4.86 15.19 -9.69
N THR A 66 -4.24 15.99 -8.82
CA THR A 66 -4.51 16.04 -7.39
C THR A 66 -4.83 17.47 -6.99
N THR A 67 -6.01 17.71 -6.40
CA THR A 67 -6.31 19.01 -5.79
C THR A 67 -5.84 19.03 -4.33
N VAL A 68 -5.03 20.02 -3.98
CA VAL A 68 -4.55 20.31 -2.63
C VAL A 68 -5.24 21.54 -2.10
N PHE A 69 -5.84 21.45 -0.91
CA PHE A 69 -6.39 22.57 -0.17
C PHE A 69 -5.42 22.98 0.92
N VAL A 70 -4.95 24.21 0.85
CA VAL A 70 -3.99 24.82 1.78
C VAL A 70 -4.73 25.86 2.61
N VAL A 71 -4.61 25.78 3.94
CA VAL A 71 -5.13 26.75 4.89
C VAL A 71 -3.96 27.36 5.63
N ARG A 72 -3.83 28.70 5.60
CA ARG A 72 -2.75 29.40 6.28
C ARG A 72 -3.07 29.57 7.76
N LEU A 73 -2.14 29.16 8.61
CA LEU A 73 -2.19 29.35 10.06
C LEU A 73 -1.96 30.83 10.43
N PRO A 74 -2.40 31.26 11.63
CA PRO A 74 -2.32 32.67 12.02
C PRO A 74 -0.88 33.19 12.15
N GLU A 75 0.08 32.30 12.42
CA GLU A 75 1.50 32.63 12.53
C GLU A 75 2.38 31.43 12.18
N LYS A 76 3.65 31.73 11.91
CA LYS A 76 4.69 30.74 11.69
C LYS A 76 5.15 30.11 13.00
N SER A 77 5.10 28.79 13.12
CA SER A 77 5.62 28.08 14.30
C SER A 77 6.06 26.66 13.95
N GLY A 78 7.23 26.24 14.44
CA GLY A 78 7.66 24.84 14.38
C GLY A 78 6.99 23.95 15.43
N ASP A 79 6.18 24.52 16.33
CA ASP A 79 5.46 23.77 17.37
C ASP A 79 4.08 23.28 16.89
N TRP A 80 3.72 23.56 15.64
CA TRP A 80 2.51 23.02 15.04
C TRP A 80 2.60 21.50 14.94
N PHE A 81 1.61 20.83 15.52
CA PHE A 81 1.57 19.38 15.58
C PHE A 81 0.17 18.86 15.32
N LEU A 82 0.09 17.90 14.39
CA LEU A 82 -1.11 17.12 14.12
C LEU A 82 -0.83 15.64 14.42
N PRO A 83 -1.68 14.95 15.21
CA PRO A 83 -1.47 13.54 15.51
C PRO A 83 -1.47 12.67 14.25
N ALA A 84 -0.56 11.69 14.19
CA ALA A 84 -0.43 10.76 13.06
C ALA A 84 -1.69 9.90 12.79
N SER A 85 -2.63 9.85 13.74
CA SER A 85 -3.94 9.18 13.57
C SER A 85 -4.88 9.91 12.60
N ARG A 86 -4.61 11.17 12.27
CA ARG A 86 -5.40 11.97 11.31
C ARG A 86 -5.05 11.68 9.85
N ILE A 87 -3.94 10.99 9.61
CA ILE A 87 -3.49 10.59 8.27
C ILE A 87 -4.09 9.23 7.95
N THR A 88 -5.10 9.22 7.08
CA THR A 88 -5.80 8.01 6.64
C THR A 88 -5.87 7.94 5.12
N ALA A 89 -6.21 6.77 4.58
CA ALA A 89 -6.39 6.57 3.14
C ALA A 89 -7.43 7.52 2.50
N HIS A 90 -8.34 8.11 3.29
CA HIS A 90 -9.41 8.99 2.83
C HIS A 90 -9.26 10.45 3.30
N ARG A 91 -8.27 10.74 4.16
CA ARG A 91 -8.05 12.05 4.76
C ARG A 91 -6.55 12.24 4.92
N GLN A 92 -5.94 12.94 3.98
CA GLN A 92 -4.52 13.25 4.01
C GLN A 92 -4.34 14.67 4.47
N VAL A 93 -4.29 14.83 5.78
CA VAL A 93 -4.02 16.11 6.41
C VAL A 93 -2.57 16.13 6.85
N CYS A 94 -1.82 17.15 6.45
CA CYS A 94 -0.52 17.43 7.04
C CYS A 94 -0.42 18.90 7.45
N VAL A 95 0.58 19.20 8.24
CA VAL A 95 0.85 20.54 8.76
C VAL A 95 2.33 20.82 8.56
N ASP A 96 2.65 22.03 8.13
CA ASP A 96 4.01 22.55 8.17
C ASP A 96 4.10 23.72 9.17
N ASP A 97 5.13 24.56 9.03
CA ASP A 97 5.37 25.67 9.94
C ASP A 97 4.39 26.86 9.75
N GLU A 98 3.62 26.93 8.66
CA GLU A 98 2.72 28.06 8.35
C GLU A 98 1.32 27.67 7.85
N CYS A 99 1.11 26.42 7.49
CA CYS A 99 -0.03 25.95 6.71
C CYS A 99 -0.48 24.55 7.13
N VAL A 100 -1.78 24.31 6.97
CA VAL A 100 -2.39 22.98 6.99
C VAL A 100 -2.80 22.62 5.58
N TYR A 101 -2.51 21.39 5.19
CA TYR A 101 -2.79 20.86 3.86
C TYR A 101 -3.81 19.75 3.94
N VAL A 102 -4.69 19.68 2.96
CA VAL A 102 -5.55 18.53 2.71
C VAL A 102 -5.46 18.16 1.23
N ALA A 103 -4.99 16.96 0.94
CA ALA A 103 -4.85 16.48 -0.44
C ALA A 103 -5.98 15.51 -0.82
N ALA A 104 -6.62 15.77 -1.97
CA ALA A 104 -7.49 14.83 -2.66
C ALA A 104 -6.66 14.06 -3.72
N VAL A 105 -5.84 13.10 -3.27
CA VAL A 105 -4.83 12.45 -4.14
C VAL A 105 -5.48 11.66 -5.27
N GLY A 106 -5.02 11.91 -6.50
CA GLY A 106 -5.54 11.34 -7.75
C GLY A 106 -6.97 11.77 -8.05
N GLN A 107 -7.44 12.88 -7.45
CA GLN A 107 -8.78 13.41 -7.63
C GLN A 107 -8.75 14.92 -7.87
N SER A 108 -9.65 15.37 -8.75
CA SER A 108 -10.04 16.78 -8.88
C SER A 108 -11.51 16.92 -8.44
N PRO A 109 -11.77 17.20 -7.14
CA PRO A 109 -13.12 17.33 -6.62
C PRO A 109 -13.87 18.48 -7.30
N ARG A 110 -15.16 18.28 -7.57
CA ARG A 110 -16.01 19.36 -8.12
C ARG A 110 -16.08 20.52 -7.13
N VAL A 111 -16.16 21.75 -7.64
CA VAL A 111 -16.21 22.98 -6.81
C VAL A 111 -17.31 22.94 -5.75
N ARG A 112 -18.45 22.29 -6.03
CA ARG A 112 -19.55 22.11 -5.06
C ARG A 112 -19.14 21.31 -3.81
N ASP A 113 -18.15 20.44 -3.93
CA ASP A 113 -17.69 19.54 -2.87
C ASP A 113 -16.51 20.16 -2.08
N TRP A 114 -15.96 21.28 -2.56
CA TRP A 114 -14.84 21.99 -1.91
C TRP A 114 -15.13 22.46 -0.48
N PRO A 115 -16.34 22.93 -0.12
CA PRO A 115 -16.63 23.31 1.26
C PRO A 115 -16.30 22.20 2.25
N ARG A 116 -16.57 20.93 1.91
CA ARG A 116 -16.24 19.77 2.77
C ARG A 116 -14.73 19.61 2.97
N TRP A 117 -13.94 19.82 1.91
CA TRP A 117 -12.48 19.74 1.97
C TRP A 117 -11.88 20.91 2.76
N LEU A 118 -12.43 22.11 2.57
CA LEU A 118 -12.04 23.30 3.31
C LEU A 118 -12.44 23.24 4.79
N ASP A 119 -13.61 22.69 5.11
CA ASP A 119 -14.02 22.40 6.49
C ASP A 119 -13.05 21.40 7.13
N THR A 120 -12.66 20.37 6.40
CA THR A 120 -11.67 19.40 6.85
C THR A 120 -10.31 20.04 7.17
N ALA A 121 -9.87 21.00 6.34
CA ALA A 121 -8.63 21.74 6.53
C ALA A 121 -8.73 22.74 7.69
N ALA A 122 -9.85 23.46 7.80
CA ALA A 122 -10.12 24.41 8.87
C ALA A 122 -10.24 23.72 10.23
N ASP A 123 -10.94 22.58 10.32
CA ASP A 123 -11.03 21.80 11.55
C ASP A 123 -9.65 21.31 12.00
N ALA A 124 -8.78 20.93 11.05
CA ALA A 124 -7.41 20.56 11.36
C ALA A 124 -6.56 21.77 11.79
N ALA A 125 -6.76 22.94 11.21
CA ALA A 125 -6.14 24.18 11.66
C ALA A 125 -6.57 24.54 13.10
N ASP A 126 -7.87 24.45 13.40
CA ASP A 126 -8.42 24.65 14.75
C ASP A 126 -7.81 23.63 15.75
N GLU A 127 -7.65 22.36 15.34
CA GLU A 127 -7.01 21.32 16.16
C GLU A 127 -5.51 21.61 16.41
N VAL A 128 -4.75 22.01 15.39
CA VAL A 128 -3.33 22.37 15.51
C VAL A 128 -3.15 23.56 16.45
N ILE A 129 -3.97 24.59 16.31
CA ILE A 129 -3.96 25.77 17.18
C ILE A 129 -4.32 25.37 18.61
N GLY A 130 -5.32 24.51 18.80
CA GLY A 130 -5.73 23.98 20.10
C GLY A 130 -4.71 23.03 20.75
N ASN A 131 -3.79 22.47 19.96
CA ASN A 131 -2.70 21.61 20.40
C ASN A 131 -1.40 22.35 20.70
N ARG A 132 -1.36 23.67 20.49
CA ARG A 132 -0.19 24.49 20.78
C ARG A 132 0.29 24.30 22.22
N GLY A 133 1.58 23.99 22.39
CA GLY A 133 2.20 23.73 23.70
C GLY A 133 1.94 22.33 24.28
N LYS A 134 1.06 21.53 23.67
CA LYS A 134 0.87 20.11 23.98
C LYS A 134 1.83 19.29 23.11
N LYS A 135 3.14 19.40 23.35
CA LYS A 135 4.10 18.49 22.70
C LYS A 135 3.68 17.06 22.95
N ALA A 136 3.60 16.25 21.90
CA ALA A 136 3.54 14.81 22.03
C ALA A 136 4.72 14.38 22.91
N HIS A 137 4.43 13.85 24.11
CA HIS A 137 5.39 12.95 24.72
C HIS A 137 5.59 11.81 23.71
N PRO A 138 6.82 11.53 23.25
CA PRO A 138 7.05 10.28 22.54
C PRO A 138 6.56 9.14 23.47
N PRO A 139 5.89 8.11 22.95
CA PRO A 139 5.50 6.98 23.78
C PRO A 139 6.78 6.40 24.39
N ARG A 140 6.94 6.59 25.69
CA ARG A 140 7.97 5.94 26.48
C ARG A 140 7.51 4.49 26.66
N GLY A 141 7.87 3.66 25.70
CA GLY A 141 7.71 2.21 25.73
C GLY A 141 9.00 1.58 25.21
N ASP A 142 9.63 0.81 26.07
CA ASP A 142 10.90 0.12 25.88
C ASP A 142 10.95 -0.75 24.61
N ASP A 143 12.18 -0.88 24.10
CA ASP A 143 12.67 -1.90 23.17
C ASP A 143 12.07 -1.92 21.75
N GLY A 144 12.71 -1.16 20.86
CA GLY A 144 12.62 -1.36 19.40
C GLY A 144 12.11 -0.18 18.59
N ALA A 145 12.40 1.06 19.01
CA ALA A 145 12.06 2.28 18.29
C ALA A 145 12.76 2.37 16.92
N ALA A 146 12.20 1.66 15.93
CA ALA A 146 12.33 2.02 14.54
C ALA A 146 11.34 3.15 14.28
N ASP A 147 11.88 4.33 13.97
CA ASP A 147 11.23 5.49 13.34
C ASP A 147 9.70 5.53 13.45
N ASP A 148 9.20 6.57 14.11
CA ASP A 148 7.93 7.21 13.74
C ASP A 148 8.08 7.81 12.32
N ASP A 149 8.42 6.95 11.36
CA ASP A 149 8.38 7.17 9.93
C ASP A 149 7.00 7.73 9.64
N GLU A 150 6.98 9.00 9.25
CA GLU A 150 5.79 9.76 9.01
C GLU A 150 4.80 8.95 8.18
N LYS A 151 3.64 8.63 8.77
CA LYS A 151 2.60 7.93 8.03
C LYS A 151 2.27 8.76 6.79
N SER A 152 2.36 8.14 5.63
CA SER A 152 1.91 8.69 4.36
C SER A 152 1.20 7.61 3.56
N TRP A 153 0.19 7.99 2.81
CA TRP A 153 -0.58 7.06 1.98
C TRP A 153 -0.48 7.52 0.54
N ASN A 154 -0.09 6.64 -0.36
CA ASN A 154 -0.25 6.87 -1.78
C ASN A 154 -1.35 5.92 -2.31
N PRO A 155 -2.45 6.42 -2.92
CA PRO A 155 -3.48 5.56 -3.53
C PRO A 155 -2.91 4.57 -4.57
N HIS A 156 -1.77 4.92 -5.18
CA HIS A 156 -1.04 4.03 -6.10
C HIS A 156 -0.47 2.79 -5.39
N ASP A 157 -0.18 2.86 -4.10
CA ASP A 157 0.25 1.71 -3.28
C ASP A 157 -0.84 0.63 -3.22
N GLY A 158 -2.11 1.04 -3.20
CA GLY A 158 -3.25 0.12 -3.25
C GLY A 158 -3.34 -0.66 -4.57
N ARG A 159 -2.92 -0.07 -5.69
CA ARG A 159 -2.88 -0.76 -6.99
C ARG A 159 -1.83 -1.87 -6.99
N TRP A 160 -0.69 -1.66 -6.33
CA TRP A 160 0.33 -2.70 -6.16
C TRP A 160 -0.13 -3.85 -5.28
N VAL A 161 -0.90 -3.57 -4.21
CA VAL A 161 -1.55 -4.62 -3.42
C VAL A 161 -2.49 -5.44 -4.28
N LEU A 162 -3.32 -4.78 -5.09
CA LEU A 162 -4.25 -5.45 -6.00
C LEU A 162 -3.51 -6.33 -7.02
N PHE A 163 -2.43 -5.81 -7.63
CA PHE A 163 -1.58 -6.53 -8.57
C PHE A 163 -1.03 -7.83 -7.94
N TRP A 164 -0.44 -7.74 -6.75
CA TRP A 164 0.08 -8.91 -6.06
C TRP A 164 -1.01 -9.88 -5.63
N MET A 165 -2.19 -9.40 -5.20
CA MET A 165 -3.33 -10.27 -4.94
C MET A 165 -3.77 -11.02 -6.22
N MET A 166 -3.85 -10.35 -7.36
CA MET A 166 -4.24 -10.97 -8.62
C MET A 166 -3.25 -12.06 -9.08
N ILE A 167 -1.97 -11.94 -8.75
CA ILE A 167 -0.95 -12.96 -9.08
C ILE A 167 -0.94 -14.09 -8.04
N THR A 168 -0.91 -13.73 -6.77
CA THR A 168 -0.65 -14.68 -5.69
C THR A 168 -1.90 -15.48 -5.32
N VAL A 169 -3.13 -14.90 -5.43
CA VAL A 169 -4.38 -15.58 -5.03
C VAL A 169 -4.65 -16.77 -5.96
N PRO A 170 -4.61 -16.63 -7.30
CA PRO A 170 -4.79 -17.77 -8.18
C PRO A 170 -3.70 -18.82 -8.00
N ALA A 171 -2.44 -18.40 -7.78
CA ALA A 171 -1.35 -19.33 -7.50
C ALA A 171 -1.61 -20.15 -6.21
N ALA A 172 -2.05 -19.50 -5.14
CA ALA A 172 -2.42 -20.16 -3.89
C ALA A 172 -3.63 -21.07 -4.04
N PHE A 173 -4.66 -20.63 -4.78
CA PHE A 173 -5.83 -21.43 -5.08
C PHE A 173 -5.46 -22.68 -5.89
N MET A 174 -4.61 -22.55 -6.90
CA MET A 174 -4.08 -23.67 -7.68
C MET A 174 -3.29 -24.64 -6.80
N LEU A 175 -2.45 -24.13 -5.90
CA LEU A 175 -1.66 -24.93 -4.96
C LEU A 175 -2.56 -25.68 -3.96
N ALA A 176 -3.63 -25.04 -3.47
CA ALA A 176 -4.63 -25.64 -2.59
C ALA A 176 -5.51 -26.68 -3.31
N MET A 177 -5.91 -26.41 -4.56
CA MET A 177 -6.66 -27.36 -5.40
C MET A 177 -5.82 -28.60 -5.71
N LEU A 178 -4.54 -28.42 -6.06
CA LEU A 178 -3.58 -29.52 -6.19
C LEU A 178 -3.52 -30.32 -4.88
N LEU A 179 -3.42 -29.65 -3.74
CA LEU A 179 -3.43 -30.33 -2.44
C LEU A 179 -4.73 -31.10 -2.20
N MET A 180 -5.91 -30.56 -2.54
CA MET A 180 -7.16 -31.30 -2.39
C MET A 180 -7.23 -32.54 -3.30
N VAL A 181 -6.76 -32.43 -4.54
CA VAL A 181 -6.71 -33.57 -5.47
C VAL A 181 -5.80 -34.65 -4.90
N PHE A 182 -4.58 -34.30 -4.49
CA PHE A 182 -3.66 -35.27 -3.90
C PHE A 182 -4.12 -35.78 -2.54
N TYR A 183 -4.73 -34.96 -1.69
CA TYR A 183 -5.27 -35.39 -0.41
C TYR A 183 -6.45 -36.35 -0.61
N LYS A 184 -7.35 -36.07 -1.56
CA LYS A 184 -8.45 -36.97 -1.90
C LYS A 184 -7.93 -38.28 -2.47
N GLU A 185 -6.90 -38.23 -3.32
CA GLU A 185 -6.19 -39.42 -3.76
C GLU A 185 -5.60 -40.16 -2.56
N TRP A 186 -4.90 -39.49 -1.64
CA TRP A 186 -4.26 -40.11 -0.46
C TRP A 186 -5.24 -40.66 0.56
N ALA A 187 -6.38 -39.98 0.76
CA ALA A 187 -7.46 -40.40 1.66
C ALA A 187 -8.27 -41.56 1.06
N GLY A 188 -8.44 -41.60 -0.26
CA GLY A 188 -9.05 -42.72 -0.98
C GLY A 188 -8.13 -43.92 -1.18
N THR A 189 -6.80 -43.71 -1.20
CA THR A 189 -5.78 -44.74 -1.43
C THR A 189 -4.99 -45.13 -0.18
N GLY A 190 -5.35 -44.55 0.97
CA GLY A 190 -4.85 -44.95 2.29
C GLY A 190 -3.33 -44.86 2.46
N ALA A 191 -2.65 -43.81 1.97
CA ALA A 191 -1.23 -43.52 2.23
C ALA A 191 -0.21 -44.71 2.10
N VAL A 192 -0.58 -45.84 1.48
CA VAL A 192 0.22 -47.06 1.46
C VAL A 192 0.00 -47.76 0.12
N SER A 193 1.04 -47.72 -0.73
CA SER A 193 1.26 -48.54 -1.92
C SER A 193 0.00 -49.05 -2.64
N HIS A 194 -0.43 -48.34 -3.69
CA HIS A 194 -1.30 -48.94 -4.70
C HIS A 194 -0.51 -49.16 -5.99
N CYS A 195 -0.46 -50.43 -6.41
CA CYS A 195 -0.03 -50.82 -7.75
C CYS A 195 -1.27 -51.00 -8.62
N ASP A 196 -1.33 -50.29 -9.75
CA ASP A 196 -2.35 -50.57 -10.75
C ASP A 196 -1.95 -51.86 -11.49
N LYS A 197 -2.79 -52.90 -11.38
CA LYS A 197 -2.52 -54.22 -11.98
C LYS A 197 -2.55 -54.21 -13.50
N LEU A 198 -3.15 -53.20 -14.12
CA LEU A 198 -3.22 -53.04 -15.58
C LEU A 198 -1.99 -52.30 -16.15
N ALA A 199 -1.38 -51.42 -15.34
CA ALA A 199 -0.29 -50.55 -15.80
C ALA A 199 1.08 -50.88 -15.19
N HIS A 200 1.18 -51.83 -14.25
CA HIS A 200 2.42 -52.16 -13.50
C HIS A 200 3.11 -50.94 -12.88
N LEU A 201 2.34 -49.91 -12.52
CA LEU A 201 2.84 -48.65 -12.00
C LEU A 201 2.10 -48.28 -10.72
N GLY A 202 2.83 -47.78 -9.72
CA GLY A 202 2.28 -47.39 -8.43
C GLY A 202 3.00 -46.20 -7.80
N TYR A 203 2.41 -45.64 -6.75
CA TYR A 203 2.95 -44.51 -6.01
C TYR A 203 3.32 -44.92 -4.57
N GLN A 204 4.55 -44.61 -4.14
CA GLN A 204 4.98 -44.83 -2.75
C GLN A 204 5.60 -43.55 -2.16
N LEU A 205 4.85 -42.88 -1.28
CA LEU A 205 5.31 -41.71 -0.52
C LEU A 205 5.52 -42.12 0.96
N GLN A 206 6.76 -42.42 1.34
CA GLN A 206 7.11 -42.76 2.73
C GLN A 206 8.28 -41.91 3.26
N GLY A 207 8.33 -41.74 4.58
CA GLY A 207 9.46 -41.16 5.29
C GLY A 207 9.64 -39.66 5.04
N TRP A 208 10.89 -39.25 4.78
CA TRP A 208 11.26 -37.84 4.60
C TRP A 208 10.57 -37.19 3.39
N LYS A 209 10.19 -37.97 2.37
CA LYS A 209 9.50 -37.47 1.16
C LYS A 209 8.12 -36.90 1.47
N ALA A 210 7.35 -37.54 2.36
CA ALA A 210 6.05 -37.03 2.81
C ALA A 210 6.21 -35.73 3.63
N LYS A 211 7.24 -35.65 4.49
CA LYS A 211 7.57 -34.42 5.24
C LYS A 211 8.02 -33.29 4.32
N ALA A 212 8.83 -33.59 3.30
CA ALA A 212 9.26 -32.62 2.30
C ALA A 212 8.06 -32.08 1.50
N TYR A 213 7.12 -32.96 1.13
CA TYR A 213 5.89 -32.58 0.43
C TYR A 213 5.01 -31.65 1.28
N LEU A 214 4.83 -31.95 2.57
CA LEU A 214 4.09 -31.11 3.50
C LEU A 214 4.79 -29.76 3.74
N GLY A 215 6.12 -29.75 3.83
CA GLY A 215 6.92 -28.53 3.98
C GLY A 215 6.82 -27.61 2.75
N LEU A 216 6.92 -28.18 1.55
CA LEU A 216 6.72 -27.48 0.27
C LEU A 216 5.35 -26.80 0.17
N PHE A 217 4.34 -27.38 0.82
CA PHE A 217 3.00 -26.82 0.86
C PHE A 217 2.86 -25.66 1.84
N ILE A 218 3.47 -25.72 3.03
CA ILE A 218 3.31 -24.68 4.08
C ILE A 218 4.04 -23.38 3.71
N VAL A 219 5.16 -23.47 2.99
CA VAL A 219 6.02 -22.32 2.67
C VAL A 219 5.28 -21.17 1.96
N PRO A 220 4.47 -21.41 0.91
CA PRO A 220 3.63 -20.38 0.32
C PRO A 220 2.66 -19.70 1.30
N PHE A 221 2.04 -20.43 2.22
CA PHE A 221 1.11 -19.85 3.21
C PHE A 221 1.82 -18.96 4.24
N ILE A 222 3.04 -19.31 4.64
CA ILE A 222 3.86 -18.45 5.51
C ILE A 222 4.20 -17.14 4.79
N GLY A 223 4.60 -17.22 3.52
CA GLY A 223 4.88 -16.03 2.71
C GLY A 223 3.64 -15.15 2.52
N TRP A 224 2.47 -15.76 2.37
CA TRP A 224 1.17 -15.08 2.37
C TRP A 224 0.87 -14.35 3.67
N GLY A 225 1.04 -15.02 4.81
CA GLY A 225 0.85 -14.41 6.13
C GLY A 225 1.76 -13.20 6.32
N ARG A 226 3.02 -13.30 5.85
CA ARG A 226 3.96 -12.18 5.86
C ARG A 226 3.52 -11.03 4.95
N LEU A 227 3.06 -11.32 3.73
CA LEU A 227 2.58 -10.29 2.80
C LEU A 227 1.35 -9.56 3.37
N LEU A 228 0.40 -10.30 3.96
CA LEU A 228 -0.78 -9.73 4.61
C LEU A 228 -0.42 -8.87 5.84
N HIS A 229 0.58 -9.32 6.61
CA HIS A 229 1.12 -8.56 7.72
C HIS A 229 1.78 -7.26 7.23
N THR A 230 2.57 -7.31 6.16
CA THR A 230 3.19 -6.11 5.56
C THR A 230 2.13 -5.14 5.04
N VAL A 231 1.10 -5.63 4.34
CA VAL A 231 -0.03 -4.80 3.90
C VAL A 231 -0.73 -4.17 5.09
N SER A 232 -1.08 -4.91 6.14
CA SER A 232 -1.81 -4.34 7.27
C SER A 232 -1.00 -3.37 8.13
N THR A 233 0.30 -3.63 8.33
CA THR A 233 1.12 -2.84 9.28
C THR A 233 1.96 -1.74 8.63
N ARG A 234 2.24 -1.85 7.32
CA ARG A 234 3.17 -0.95 6.62
C ARG A 234 2.59 -0.25 5.41
N MET A 235 1.30 -0.40 5.09
CA MET A 235 0.70 0.29 3.94
C MET A 235 0.86 1.81 3.98
N HIS A 236 0.97 2.37 5.18
CA HIS A 236 1.12 3.81 5.40
C HIS A 236 2.58 4.23 5.64
N LYS A 237 3.56 3.35 5.39
CA LYS A 237 4.98 3.62 5.67
C LYS A 237 5.78 3.86 4.39
N PRO A 238 6.82 4.71 4.44
CA PRO A 238 7.74 4.91 3.34
C PRO A 238 8.38 3.58 2.89
N GLY A 239 8.51 3.39 1.58
CA GLY A 239 9.13 2.19 1.00
C GLY A 239 8.25 0.93 1.01
N PHE A 240 6.96 1.06 1.36
CA PHE A 240 5.98 -0.02 1.30
C PHE A 240 5.97 -0.74 -0.06
N VAL A 241 5.91 0.00 -1.17
CA VAL A 241 5.84 -0.57 -2.52
C VAL A 241 7.06 -1.42 -2.86
N LEU A 242 8.27 -0.94 -2.55
CA LEU A 242 9.50 -1.71 -2.78
C LEU A 242 9.46 -3.03 -2.00
N ARG A 243 9.06 -2.97 -0.72
CA ARG A 243 8.98 -4.15 0.13
C ARG A 243 7.90 -5.12 -0.32
N LEU A 244 6.72 -4.61 -0.69
CA LEU A 244 5.63 -5.40 -1.23
C LEU A 244 6.04 -6.10 -2.53
N ASN A 245 6.76 -5.42 -3.42
CA ASN A 245 7.27 -6.00 -4.65
C ASN A 245 8.32 -7.08 -4.41
N LEU A 246 9.26 -6.87 -3.47
CA LEU A 246 10.24 -7.90 -3.11
C LEU A 246 9.57 -9.13 -2.46
N GLU A 247 8.64 -8.91 -1.52
CA GLU A 247 7.92 -10.00 -0.85
C GLU A 247 6.99 -10.74 -1.83
N GLY A 248 6.30 -10.02 -2.71
CA GLY A 248 5.45 -10.58 -3.76
C GLY A 248 6.26 -11.40 -4.78
N ALA A 249 7.39 -10.87 -5.27
CA ALA A 249 8.24 -11.58 -6.23
C ALA A 249 8.85 -12.84 -5.62
N ALA A 250 9.30 -12.76 -4.37
CA ALA A 250 9.79 -13.92 -3.62
C ALA A 250 8.70 -14.98 -3.46
N LEU A 251 7.47 -14.58 -3.11
CA LEU A 251 6.34 -15.48 -2.97
C LEU A 251 5.96 -16.16 -4.30
N ALA A 252 5.95 -15.41 -5.40
CA ALA A 252 5.71 -15.96 -6.73
C ALA A 252 6.79 -16.96 -7.14
N ALA A 253 8.07 -16.62 -6.94
CA ALA A 253 9.20 -17.50 -7.22
C ALA A 253 9.15 -18.79 -6.38
N LEU A 254 8.86 -18.67 -5.07
CA LEU A 254 8.69 -19.82 -4.19
C LEU A 254 7.52 -20.71 -4.60
N SER A 255 6.41 -20.11 -5.04
CA SER A 255 5.23 -20.86 -5.51
C SER A 255 5.54 -21.65 -6.79
N VAL A 256 6.25 -21.03 -7.75
CA VAL A 256 6.70 -21.71 -8.98
C VAL A 256 7.71 -22.82 -8.66
N LEU A 257 8.69 -22.54 -7.81
CA LEU A 257 9.66 -23.54 -7.36
C LEU A 257 8.96 -24.71 -6.67
N ALA A 258 7.93 -24.43 -5.86
CA ALA A 258 7.16 -25.47 -5.19
C ALA A 258 6.43 -26.37 -6.19
N LEU A 259 5.83 -25.80 -7.24
CA LEU A 259 5.20 -26.58 -8.32
C LEU A 259 6.23 -27.47 -9.05
N PHE A 260 7.42 -26.96 -9.37
CA PHE A 260 8.48 -27.75 -10.01
C PHE A 260 9.00 -28.88 -9.12
N LEU A 261 9.25 -28.59 -7.84
CA LEU A 261 9.68 -29.58 -6.85
C LEU A 261 8.60 -30.64 -6.62
N GLN A 262 7.34 -30.25 -6.67
CA GLN A 262 6.21 -31.17 -6.57
C GLN A 262 6.16 -32.12 -7.78
N GLN A 263 6.30 -31.61 -9.00
CA GLN A 263 6.35 -32.45 -10.20
C GLN A 263 7.51 -33.45 -10.16
N THR A 264 8.70 -33.00 -9.77
CA THR A 264 9.86 -33.91 -9.60
C THR A 264 9.61 -34.94 -8.50
N LEU A 265 9.12 -34.55 -7.32
CA LEU A 265 8.78 -35.50 -6.25
C LEU A 265 7.74 -36.54 -6.70
N THR A 266 6.71 -36.14 -7.46
CA THR A 266 5.73 -37.09 -8.01
C THR A 266 6.34 -38.03 -9.03
N GLY A 267 7.26 -37.55 -9.89
CA GLY A 267 8.01 -38.39 -10.81
C GLY A 267 8.89 -39.41 -10.10
N TRP A 268 9.52 -39.03 -8.98
CA TRP A 268 10.36 -39.91 -8.16
C TRP A 268 9.55 -40.87 -7.28
N ALA A 269 8.28 -40.55 -7.01
CA ALA A 269 7.37 -41.41 -6.26
C ALA A 269 6.69 -42.46 -7.14
N ARG A 270 6.69 -42.30 -8.47
CA ARG A 270 6.27 -43.32 -9.44
C ARG A 270 7.34 -44.38 -9.55
N THR A 271 7.05 -45.57 -9.05
CA THR A 271 7.90 -46.75 -9.24
C THR A 271 7.14 -47.77 -10.07
N ALA A 272 7.88 -48.54 -10.88
CA ALA A 272 7.34 -49.78 -11.42
C ALA A 272 6.98 -50.69 -10.23
N CYS A 273 5.78 -51.25 -10.30
CA CYS A 273 5.36 -52.39 -9.52
C CYS A 273 5.67 -53.65 -10.32
#